data_AF-A0A812TTI8-F1
#
_entry.id   AF-A0A812TTI8-F1
#
_cell.length_a   1.000
_cell.length_b   1.000
_cell.length_c   1.000
_cell.angle_alpha   90.00
_cell.angle_beta   90.00
_cell.angle_gamma   90.00
#
_symmetry.space_group_name_H-M   'P 1'
#
loop_
_entity.id
_entity.type
_entity.pdbx_description
1 polymer ?
#
loop_
_entity_poly.entity_id
_entity_poly.type
_entity_poly.pdbx_seq_one_letter_code
_entity_poly.pdbx_strand_id
1 'polypeptide(L)'
;MFSFSPCRIGFQDASLRLAIATEVALGSRSLWHGYFTSFIRPFEDLPYLWSPEQRRQLAGTDAEGTVEETLAELQAEYDEVIQPLLSRLPLNGATISRDNYLQAATLATSRAFTVDDYHLEALVPLADAFNHRCQKVPAGEVVREIQEGEGAAAPPLQLTGGAAVPFAPWLGPADRPGRKQDGP
;
A
#
# COMPACT_ATOMS: atom_id res chain seq x y z
N MET A 1 30.93 -2.61 -16.20
CA MET A 1 30.83 -2.42 -14.74
C MET A 1 29.64 -1.51 -14.51
N PHE A 2 28.45 -2.08 -14.33
CA PHE A 2 27.22 -1.31 -14.15
C PHE A 2 27.13 -0.90 -12.68
N SER A 3 27.25 0.40 -12.42
CA SER A 3 27.08 0.97 -11.09
C SER A 3 25.59 0.92 -10.76
N PHE A 4 25.21 0.06 -9.81
CA PHE A 4 23.92 0.17 -9.13
C PHE A 4 23.97 1.43 -8.26
N SER A 5 23.24 2.46 -8.65
CA SER A 5 22.96 3.60 -7.78
C SER A 5 22.18 3.11 -6.56
N PRO A 6 22.52 3.57 -5.34
CA PRO A 6 21.77 3.22 -4.14
C PRO A 6 20.32 3.74 -4.29
N CYS A 7 19.39 2.92 -3.81
CA CYS A 7 17.95 3.14 -3.78
C CYS A 7 17.60 4.61 -3.48
N ARG A 8 17.25 5.38 -4.52
CA ARG A 8 16.51 6.62 -4.38
C ARG A 8 15.07 6.21 -4.29
N ILE A 9 14.39 6.48 -3.18
CA ILE A 9 12.93 6.41 -3.12
C ILE A 9 12.43 7.23 -4.31
N GLY A 10 11.85 6.52 -5.27
CA GLY A 10 11.74 6.97 -6.64
C GLY A 10 10.72 8.09 -6.74
N PHE A 11 11.01 9.06 -7.60
CA PHE A 11 10.05 10.03 -8.16
C PHE A 11 8.78 9.37 -8.75
N GLN A 12 8.74 8.04 -8.89
CA GLN A 12 7.64 7.27 -9.45
C GLN A 12 6.38 7.27 -8.55
N ASP A 13 6.52 7.53 -7.26
CA ASP A 13 5.41 7.47 -6.31
C ASP A 13 4.70 8.84 -6.14
N ALA A 14 5.37 9.93 -6.52
CA ALA A 14 4.92 11.30 -6.27
C ALA A 14 3.56 11.60 -6.93
N SER A 15 3.34 11.06 -8.13
CA SER A 15 2.06 11.20 -8.83
C SER A 15 0.92 10.48 -8.13
N LEU A 16 1.16 9.28 -7.58
CA LEU A 16 0.14 8.54 -6.83
C LEU A 16 -0.19 9.27 -5.53
N ARG A 17 0.82 9.74 -4.79
CA ARG A 17 0.62 10.53 -3.56
C ARG A 17 -0.19 11.79 -3.83
N LEU A 18 0.10 12.51 -4.92
CA LEU A 18 -0.65 13.69 -5.33
C LEU A 18 -2.10 13.35 -5.72
N ALA A 19 -2.31 12.24 -6.46
CA ALA A 19 -3.65 11.78 -6.83
C ALA A 19 -4.47 11.45 -5.57
N ILE A 20 -3.91 10.70 -4.63
CA ILE A 20 -4.54 10.39 -3.34
C ILE A 20 -4.87 11.67 -2.58
N ALA A 21 -3.90 12.58 -2.42
CA ALA A 21 -4.12 13.84 -1.70
C ALA A 21 -5.24 14.68 -2.34
N THR A 22 -5.33 14.68 -3.66
CA THR A 22 -6.39 15.38 -4.42
C THR A 22 -7.74 14.75 -4.18
N GLU A 23 -7.88 13.44 -4.38
CA GLU A 23 -9.15 12.74 -4.22
C GLU A 23 -9.67 12.80 -2.78
N VAL A 24 -8.78 12.69 -1.79
CA VAL A 24 -9.12 12.87 -0.36
C VAL A 24 -9.60 14.31 -0.10
N ALA A 25 -8.90 15.32 -0.63
CA ALA A 25 -9.28 16.73 -0.46
C ALA A 25 -10.59 17.11 -1.18
N LEU A 26 -10.98 16.39 -2.24
CA LEU A 26 -12.28 16.57 -2.90
C LEU A 26 -13.46 16.11 -2.03
N GLY A 27 -13.23 15.22 -1.05
CA GLY A 27 -14.27 14.71 -0.17
C GLY A 27 -15.40 14.05 -0.95
N SER A 28 -16.66 14.39 -0.66
CA SER A 28 -17.84 13.81 -1.31
C SER A 28 -17.95 14.07 -2.82
N ARG A 29 -17.13 14.98 -3.37
CA ARG A 29 -17.04 15.22 -4.82
C ARG A 29 -16.15 14.19 -5.54
N SER A 30 -15.35 13.42 -4.80
CA SER A 30 -14.53 12.34 -5.35
C SER A 30 -15.38 11.11 -5.65
N LEU A 31 -15.13 10.46 -6.80
CA LEU A 31 -15.70 9.14 -7.10
C LEU A 31 -15.21 8.06 -6.11
N TRP A 32 -14.04 8.28 -5.52
CA TRP A 32 -13.39 7.40 -4.55
C TRP A 32 -13.73 7.76 -3.10
N HIS A 33 -14.67 8.69 -2.87
CA HIS A 33 -15.04 9.09 -1.52
C HIS A 33 -15.48 7.91 -0.64
N GLY A 34 -16.27 6.99 -1.20
CA GLY A 34 -16.70 5.78 -0.50
C GLY A 34 -15.54 4.83 -0.16
N TYR A 35 -14.49 4.82 -0.98
CA TYR A 35 -13.28 4.04 -0.72
C TYR A 35 -12.48 4.66 0.43
N PHE A 36 -12.18 5.96 0.38
CA PHE A 36 -11.42 6.63 1.44
C PHE A 36 -12.16 6.69 2.78
N THR A 37 -13.49 6.76 2.78
CA THR A 37 -14.29 6.70 4.02
C THR A 37 -14.43 5.29 4.60
N SER A 38 -14.05 4.26 3.85
CA SER A 38 -14.01 2.88 4.37
C SER A 38 -12.85 2.65 5.34
N PHE A 39 -11.83 3.50 5.32
CA PHE A 39 -10.70 3.41 6.23
C PHE A 39 -11.06 3.87 7.64
N ILE A 40 -10.54 3.17 8.64
CA ILE A 40 -10.72 3.54 10.06
C ILE A 40 -10.03 4.88 10.37
N ARG A 41 -8.96 5.20 9.64
CA ARG A 41 -8.21 6.44 9.76
C ARG A 41 -8.00 7.08 8.38
N PRO A 42 -7.90 8.41 8.29
CA PRO A 42 -7.63 9.10 7.04
C PRO A 42 -6.18 8.93 6.55
N PHE A 43 -5.29 8.37 7.37
CA PHE A 43 -3.89 8.08 7.08
C PHE A 43 -3.42 6.88 7.91
N GLU A 44 -2.25 6.34 7.56
CA GLU A 44 -1.68 5.16 8.23
C GLU A 44 -0.59 5.52 9.23
N ASP A 45 -0.42 4.62 10.20
CA ASP A 45 0.41 4.83 11.38
C ASP A 45 1.90 4.62 11.06
N LEU A 46 2.49 5.57 10.34
CA LEU A 46 3.90 5.52 9.97
C LEU A 46 4.76 6.44 10.84
N PRO A 47 5.98 5.99 11.23
CA PRO A 47 6.84 6.72 12.15
C PRO A 47 7.16 8.18 11.83
N TYR A 48 7.22 8.55 10.56
CA TYR A 48 7.49 9.93 10.15
C TYR A 48 6.31 10.89 10.41
N LEU A 49 5.12 10.38 10.77
CA LEU A 49 4.01 11.18 11.29
C LEU A 49 3.91 11.15 12.83
N TRP A 50 4.71 10.33 13.50
CA TRP A 50 4.68 10.23 14.96
C TRP A 50 5.19 11.49 15.64
N SER A 51 4.68 11.75 16.84
CA SER A 51 5.21 12.78 17.73
C SER A 51 6.65 12.47 18.14
N PRO A 52 7.44 13.48 18.56
CA PRO A 52 8.80 13.26 19.04
C PRO A 52 8.91 12.27 20.20
N GLU A 53 7.89 12.20 21.08
CA GLU A 53 7.84 11.20 22.16
C GLU A 53 7.68 9.78 21.63
N GLN A 54 6.74 9.56 20.70
CA GLN A 54 6.54 8.24 20.09
C GLN A 54 7.80 7.77 19.33
N ARG A 55 8.51 8.67 18.66
CA ARG A 55 9.76 8.33 17.95
C ARG A 55 10.88 7.87 18.87
N ARG A 56 10.90 8.28 20.16
CA ARG A 56 11.87 7.76 21.13
C ARG A 56 11.77 6.24 21.31
N GLN A 57 10.63 5.63 20.97
CA GLN A 57 10.46 4.17 21.01
C GLN A 57 11.27 3.44 19.95
N LEU A 58 11.78 4.16 18.93
CA LEU A 58 12.64 3.60 17.89
C LEU A 58 14.11 3.60 18.27
N ALA A 59 14.47 4.17 19.43
CA ALA A 59 15.86 4.30 19.86
C ALA A 59 16.59 2.95 19.86
N GLY A 60 17.72 2.89 19.14
CA GLY A 60 18.51 1.66 18.99
C GLY A 60 18.00 0.68 17.93
N THR A 61 17.03 1.07 17.10
CA THR A 61 16.60 0.32 15.92
C THR A 61 17.14 0.97 14.64
N ASP A 62 17.26 0.21 13.55
CA ASP A 62 17.64 0.75 12.23
C ASP A 62 16.63 1.79 11.70
N ALA A 63 15.40 1.78 12.21
CA ALA A 63 14.38 2.76 11.86
C ALA A 63 14.65 4.15 12.44
N GLU A 64 15.45 4.28 13.51
CA GLU A 64 15.70 5.57 14.17
C GLU A 64 16.23 6.64 13.21
N GLY A 65 17.25 6.32 12.40
CA GLY A 65 17.82 7.24 11.42
C GLY A 65 16.96 7.40 10.16
N THR A 66 16.33 6.31 9.72
CA THR A 66 15.57 6.27 8.46
C THR A 66 14.35 7.19 8.47
N VAL A 67 13.75 7.43 9.64
CA VAL A 67 12.52 8.22 9.77
C VAL A 67 12.73 9.69 9.45
N GLU A 68 13.85 10.27 9.89
CA GLU A 68 14.15 11.68 9.63
C GLU A 68 14.51 11.90 8.17
N GLU A 69 15.28 11.00 7.59
CA GLU A 69 15.63 11.00 6.16
C GLU A 69 14.37 10.92 5.28
N THR A 70 13.49 9.94 5.55
CA THR A 70 12.22 9.77 4.82
C THR A 70 11.36 11.02 4.91
N LEU A 71 11.25 11.63 6.10
CA LEU A 71 10.45 12.84 6.27
C LEU A 71 11.05 14.02 5.49
N ALA A 72 12.37 14.20 5.55
CA ALA A 72 13.06 15.27 4.84
C ALA A 72 12.91 15.11 3.32
N GLU A 73 13.02 13.88 2.80
CA GLU A 73 12.82 13.58 1.38
C GLU A 73 11.40 13.90 0.93
N LEU A 74 10.37 13.47 1.67
CA LEU A 74 8.97 13.75 1.33
C LEU A 74 8.65 15.25 1.41
N GLN A 75 9.24 15.97 2.37
CA GLN A 75 9.08 17.43 2.47
C GLN A 75 9.75 18.15 1.30
N ALA A 76 10.98 17.76 0.94
CA ALA A 76 11.69 18.31 -0.21
C ALA A 76 10.94 18.01 -1.52
N GLU A 77 10.43 16.78 -1.70
CA GLU A 77 9.60 16.42 -2.86
C GLU A 77 8.37 17.33 -2.96
N TYR A 78 7.69 17.59 -1.85
CA TYR A 78 6.55 18.50 -1.86
C TYR A 78 6.96 19.93 -2.22
N ASP A 79 7.96 20.49 -1.54
CA ASP A 79 8.36 21.89 -1.66
C ASP A 79 8.98 22.19 -3.05
N GLU A 80 9.80 21.28 -3.58
CA GLU A 80 10.58 21.48 -4.81
C GLU A 80 9.84 21.00 -6.07
N VAL A 81 9.00 19.97 -5.97
CA VAL A 81 8.33 19.35 -7.12
C VAL A 81 6.83 19.63 -7.12
N ILE A 82 6.13 19.22 -6.07
CA ILE A 82 4.66 19.20 -6.06
C ILE A 82 4.09 20.63 -6.01
N GLN A 83 4.55 21.45 -5.06
CA GLN A 83 4.03 22.79 -4.84
C GLN A 83 4.11 23.67 -6.10
N PRO A 84 5.23 23.71 -6.86
CA PRO A 84 5.29 24.46 -8.13
C PRO A 84 4.30 23.95 -9.19
N LEU A 85 3.96 22.66 -9.19
CA LEU A 85 3.05 22.04 -10.14
C LEU A 85 1.58 22.30 -9.84
N LEU A 86 1.20 22.53 -8.58
CA LEU A 86 -0.21 22.71 -8.18
C LEU A 86 -0.93 23.79 -9.00
N SER A 87 -0.24 24.88 -9.34
CA SER A 87 -0.80 25.98 -10.16
C SER A 87 -1.11 25.61 -11.61
N ARG A 88 -0.54 24.51 -12.11
CA ARG A 88 -0.64 24.05 -13.51
C ARG A 88 -1.62 22.89 -13.66
N LEU A 89 -2.10 22.31 -12.57
CA LEU A 89 -2.92 21.11 -12.58
C LEU A 89 -4.41 21.44 -12.35
N PRO A 90 -5.33 20.74 -13.02
CA PRO A 90 -6.76 20.92 -12.81
C PRO A 90 -7.21 20.20 -11.52
N LEU A 91 -6.91 20.78 -10.37
CA LEU A 91 -7.22 20.19 -9.05
C LEU A 91 -8.72 20.20 -8.68
N ASN A 92 -9.59 20.71 -9.56
CA ASN A 92 -11.06 20.73 -9.36
C ASN A 92 -11.51 21.36 -8.02
N GLY A 93 -10.74 22.34 -7.53
CA GLY A 93 -10.97 23.01 -6.25
C GLY A 93 -10.53 22.20 -5.03
N ALA A 94 -9.70 21.17 -5.19
CA ALA A 94 -8.96 20.56 -4.10
C ALA A 94 -7.79 21.47 -3.68
N THR A 95 -7.63 21.67 -2.37
CA THR A 95 -6.49 22.37 -1.80
C THR A 95 -5.48 21.34 -1.32
N ILE A 96 -4.30 21.33 -1.93
CA ILE A 96 -3.20 20.44 -1.54
C ILE A 96 -2.28 21.21 -0.60
N SER A 97 -2.00 20.62 0.57
CA SER A 97 -1.07 21.13 1.56
C SER A 97 0.03 20.09 1.78
N ARG A 98 1.15 20.51 2.38
CA ARG A 98 2.21 19.56 2.71
C ARG A 98 1.70 18.46 3.64
N ASP A 99 0.86 18.80 4.61
CA ASP A 99 0.33 17.84 5.57
C ASP A 99 -0.56 16.79 4.91
N ASN A 100 -1.46 17.18 4.00
CA ASN A 100 -2.30 16.21 3.31
C ASN A 100 -1.52 15.36 2.30
N TYR A 101 -0.45 15.91 1.72
CA TYR A 101 0.48 15.17 0.88
C TYR A 101 1.26 14.11 1.69
N LEU A 102 1.78 14.48 2.86
CA LEU A 102 2.45 13.53 3.77
C LEU A 102 1.50 12.43 4.27
N GLN A 103 0.24 12.77 4.56
CA GLN A 103 -0.78 11.79 4.89
C GLN A 103 -1.07 10.85 3.72
N ALA A 104 -1.19 11.38 2.50
CA ALA A 104 -1.36 10.57 1.29
C ALA A 104 -0.17 9.63 1.05
N ALA A 105 1.05 10.07 1.36
CA ALA A 105 2.23 9.22 1.31
C ALA A 105 2.09 7.98 2.20
N THR A 106 1.46 8.10 3.38
CA THR A 106 1.24 6.92 4.24
C THR A 106 0.32 5.89 3.60
N LEU A 107 -0.72 6.34 2.88
CA LEU A 107 -1.65 5.45 2.19
C LEU A 107 -0.95 4.77 1.02
N ALA A 108 -0.18 5.51 0.23
CA ALA A 108 0.62 4.94 -0.86
C ALA A 108 1.57 3.85 -0.32
N THR A 109 2.40 4.17 0.68
CA THR A 109 3.41 3.25 1.23
C THR A 109 2.82 1.96 1.82
N SER A 110 1.62 2.01 2.37
CA SER A 110 1.02 0.87 3.10
C SER A 110 0.02 0.05 2.27
N ARG A 111 -0.53 0.63 1.19
CA ARG A 111 -1.66 0.06 0.45
C ARG A 111 -1.45 -0.01 -1.05
N ALA A 112 -0.45 0.67 -1.61
CA ALA A 112 -0.20 0.60 -3.04
C ALA A 112 0.32 -0.77 -3.45
N PHE A 113 -0.08 -1.17 -4.65
CA PHE A 113 0.43 -2.34 -5.34
C PHE A 113 1.18 -1.88 -6.58
N THR A 114 2.34 -2.47 -6.83
CA THR A 114 2.93 -2.47 -8.17
C THR A 114 2.08 -3.36 -9.07
N VAL A 115 1.40 -2.76 -10.05
CA VAL A 115 0.45 -3.44 -10.92
C VAL A 115 1.17 -4.11 -12.09
N ASP A 116 1.90 -3.32 -12.87
CA ASP A 116 2.76 -3.76 -13.98
C ASP A 116 3.68 -2.60 -14.43
N ASP A 117 4.55 -2.86 -15.41
CA ASP A 117 5.52 -1.87 -15.92
C ASP A 117 4.87 -0.64 -16.60
N TYR A 118 3.58 -0.71 -16.94
CA TYR A 118 2.85 0.37 -17.60
C TYR A 118 2.03 1.20 -16.62
N HIS A 119 1.31 0.55 -15.70
CA HIS A 119 0.44 1.18 -14.71
C HIS A 119 1.19 1.57 -13.42
N LEU A 120 2.41 1.07 -13.23
CA LEU A 120 3.26 1.37 -12.09
C LEU A 120 2.56 1.04 -10.76
N GLU A 121 2.45 2.01 -9.86
CA GLU A 121 1.81 1.86 -8.56
C GLU A 121 0.37 2.37 -8.55
N ALA A 122 -0.53 1.62 -7.92
CA ALA A 122 -1.91 2.03 -7.72
C ALA A 122 -2.48 1.54 -6.40
N LEU A 123 -3.47 2.28 -5.87
CA LEU A 123 -4.38 1.74 -4.88
C LEU A 123 -5.39 0.83 -5.57
N VAL A 124 -5.55 -0.39 -5.07
CA VAL A 124 -6.48 -1.39 -5.62
C VAL A 124 -7.59 -1.64 -4.59
N PRO A 125 -8.74 -0.96 -4.72
CA PRO A 125 -9.85 -1.12 -3.79
C PRO A 125 -10.24 -2.59 -3.63
N LEU A 126 -10.65 -2.96 -2.42
CA LEU A 126 -10.94 -4.33 -1.98
C LEU A 126 -9.69 -5.21 -1.80
N ALA A 127 -8.71 -5.15 -2.71
CA ALA A 127 -7.48 -5.93 -2.56
C ALA A 127 -6.62 -5.40 -1.40
N ASP A 128 -6.55 -4.08 -1.25
CA ASP A 128 -5.82 -3.38 -0.18
C ASP A 128 -6.49 -3.48 1.21
N ALA A 129 -7.68 -4.09 1.29
CA ALA A 129 -8.36 -4.35 2.56
C ALA A 129 -7.81 -5.57 3.30
N PHE A 130 -7.07 -6.45 2.59
CA PHE A 130 -6.50 -7.65 3.19
C PHE A 130 -5.21 -7.33 3.94
N ASN A 131 -5.16 -7.72 5.21
CA ASN A 131 -3.98 -7.51 6.04
C ASN A 131 -2.87 -8.52 5.72
N HIS A 132 -1.62 -8.07 5.83
CA HIS A 132 -0.46 -8.95 5.78
C HIS A 132 -0.39 -9.86 7.03
N ARG A 133 -0.02 -11.13 6.82
CA ARG A 133 0.33 -12.08 7.89
C ARG A 133 1.55 -12.88 7.46
N CYS A 134 2.58 -12.92 8.31
CA CYS A 134 3.67 -13.89 8.13
C CYS A 134 3.12 -15.31 8.34
N GLN A 135 3.47 -16.24 7.46
CA GLN A 135 3.04 -17.63 7.54
C GLN A 135 3.43 -18.23 8.90
N LYS A 136 2.48 -18.88 9.59
CA LYS A 136 2.79 -19.64 10.80
C LYS A 136 3.63 -20.85 10.40
N VAL A 137 4.86 -20.95 10.90
CA VAL A 137 5.62 -22.20 10.85
C VAL A 137 4.80 -23.25 11.61
N PRO A 138 4.48 -24.41 11.01
CA PRO A 138 3.79 -25.48 11.72
C PRO A 138 4.58 -25.83 12.98
N ALA A 139 3.89 -26.03 14.11
CA ALA A 139 4.54 -26.54 15.31
C ALA A 139 5.07 -27.95 15.00
N GLY A 140 6.40 -28.07 14.89
CA GLY A 140 7.14 -29.28 14.57
C GLY A 140 8.64 -29.00 14.65
N GLU A 141 9.41 -30.01 15.03
CA GLU A 141 10.87 -29.92 15.15
C GLU A 141 11.47 -29.65 13.76
N VAL A 142 12.12 -28.50 13.59
CA VAL A 142 12.88 -28.20 12.38
C VAL A 142 14.16 -29.04 12.45
N VAL A 143 14.11 -30.26 11.90
CA VAL A 143 15.31 -31.05 11.64
C VAL A 143 16.07 -30.36 10.51
N ARG A 144 17.03 -29.51 10.87
CA ARG A 144 18.01 -29.00 9.90
C ARG A 144 18.97 -30.14 9.57
N GLU A 145 18.59 -30.99 8.63
CA GLU A 145 19.54 -31.90 8.02
C GLU A 145 20.37 -31.08 7.02
N ILE A 146 21.50 -30.54 7.48
CA ILE A 146 22.51 -29.97 6.59
C ILE A 146 23.17 -31.16 5.89
N GLN A 147 22.68 -31.53 4.70
CA GLN A 147 23.48 -32.33 3.79
C GLN A 147 24.47 -31.40 3.10
N GLU A 148 25.71 -31.37 3.58
CA GLU A 148 26.84 -30.93 2.77
C GLU A 148 26.99 -31.94 1.62
N GLY A 149 26.46 -31.59 0.46
CA GLY A 149 26.54 -32.38 -0.76
C GLY A 149 26.40 -31.49 -1.99
N GLU A 150 27.43 -31.49 -2.83
CA GLU A 150 27.59 -30.65 -4.02
C GLU A 150 26.37 -30.65 -4.95
N GLY A 151 25.91 -29.46 -5.33
CA GLY A 151 25.36 -29.20 -6.67
C GLY A 151 24.07 -29.91 -7.11
N ALA A 152 23.15 -30.25 -6.20
CA ALA A 152 21.82 -30.74 -6.60
C ALA A 152 20.72 -29.71 -6.25
N ALA A 153 19.88 -29.38 -7.22
CA ALA A 153 18.71 -28.53 -7.03
C ALA A 153 17.85 -29.06 -5.88
N ALA A 154 17.47 -28.17 -4.95
CA ALA A 154 16.61 -28.51 -3.84
C ALA A 154 15.35 -29.25 -4.35
N PRO A 155 15.00 -30.41 -3.79
CA PRO A 155 13.82 -31.12 -4.23
C PRO A 155 12.58 -30.25 -4.00
N PRO A 156 11.60 -30.26 -4.92
CA PRO A 156 10.37 -29.50 -4.76
C PRO A 156 9.67 -29.91 -3.46
N LEU A 157 9.14 -28.91 -2.74
CA LEU A 157 8.34 -29.09 -1.53
C LEU A 157 7.23 -30.13 -1.79
N GLN A 158 7.39 -31.32 -1.22
CA GLN A 158 6.34 -32.33 -1.24
C GLN A 158 5.34 -32.02 -0.13
N LEU A 159 4.19 -31.47 -0.51
CA LEU A 159 3.05 -31.33 0.38
C LEU A 159 2.47 -32.72 0.68
N THR A 160 2.85 -33.31 1.81
CA THR A 160 2.25 -34.55 2.28
C THR A 160 0.87 -34.28 2.88
N GLY A 161 -0.17 -34.53 2.08
CA GLY A 161 -1.43 -35.12 2.54
C GLY A 161 -2.24 -34.35 3.60
N GLY A 162 -2.70 -33.14 3.29
CA GLY A 162 -3.94 -32.61 3.82
C GLY A 162 -5.00 -32.66 2.72
N ALA A 163 -6.14 -33.30 2.95
CA ALA A 163 -7.20 -33.41 1.94
C ALA A 163 -7.55 -32.02 1.38
N ALA A 164 -7.43 -31.86 0.06
CA ALA A 164 -7.87 -30.65 -0.61
C ALA A 164 -9.38 -30.50 -0.37
N VAL A 165 -9.77 -29.47 0.38
CA VAL A 165 -11.18 -29.09 0.49
C VAL A 165 -11.59 -28.57 -0.89
N PRO A 166 -12.58 -29.17 -1.57
CA PRO A 166 -12.97 -28.71 -2.89
C PRO A 166 -13.46 -27.26 -2.82
N PHE A 167 -12.94 -26.44 -3.72
CA PHE A 167 -13.39 -25.08 -3.95
C PHE A 167 -14.86 -25.12 -4.40
N ALA A 168 -15.76 -24.57 -3.59
CA ALA A 168 -17.15 -24.37 -3.97
C ALA A 168 -17.25 -23.16 -4.91
N PRO A 169 -17.68 -23.32 -6.18
CA PRO A 169 -17.86 -22.19 -7.06
C PRO A 169 -19.01 -21.31 -6.54
N TRP A 170 -18.67 -20.08 -6.16
CA TRP A 170 -19.64 -19.02 -5.94
C TRP A 170 -20.21 -18.62 -7.30
N LEU A 171 -21.38 -19.14 -7.67
CA LEU A 171 -22.32 -18.55 -8.64
C LEU A 171 -23.57 -19.45 -8.73
N GLY A 172 -24.60 -19.09 -7.97
CA GLY A 172 -26.00 -19.34 -8.35
C GLY A 172 -26.62 -18.00 -8.73
N PRO A 173 -27.48 -17.91 -9.75
CA PRO A 173 -28.12 -16.65 -10.13
C PRO A 173 -28.95 -16.12 -8.96
N ALA A 174 -28.63 -14.90 -8.53
CA ALA A 174 -29.44 -14.19 -7.55
C ALA A 174 -30.82 -13.92 -8.16
N ASP A 175 -31.82 -14.61 -7.62
CA ASP A 175 -33.23 -14.40 -7.89
C ASP A 175 -33.55 -12.93 -7.60
N ARG A 176 -33.78 -12.13 -8.64
CA ARG A 176 -34.20 -10.72 -8.49
C ARG A 176 -35.69 -10.73 -8.15
N PRO A 177 -36.13 -10.24 -6.98
CA PRO A 177 -37.56 -10.02 -6.76
C PRO A 177 -38.08 -8.97 -7.76
N GLY A 178 -39.13 -9.35 -8.48
CA GLY A 178 -39.70 -8.61 -9.60
C GLY A 178 -40.08 -7.17 -9.25
N ARG A 179 -39.61 -6.24 -10.09
CA ARG A 179 -40.07 -4.86 -10.14
C ARG A 179 -41.52 -4.88 -10.65
N LYS A 180 -42.50 -4.65 -9.78
CA LYS A 180 -43.86 -4.32 -10.20
C LYS A 180 -43.80 -3.05 -11.05
N GLN A 181 -44.21 -3.18 -12.30
CA GLN A 181 -44.54 -2.03 -13.15
C GLN A 181 -46.00 -1.67 -12.83
N ASP A 182 -46.19 -0.55 -12.15
CA ASP A 182 -47.52 0.06 -12.00
C ASP A 182 -47.51 1.38 -12.78
N GLY A 183 -48.36 1.42 -13.80
CA GLY A 183 -48.77 2.60 -14.58
C GLY A 183 -49.65 2.15 -15.75
N PRO A 184 -50.58 2.96 -16.26
CA PRO A 184 -51.05 4.27 -15.78
C PRO A 184 -52.27 4.21 -14.84
#